data_AF-A0A955WPU5-F1
#
_entry.id   AF-A0A955WPU5-F1
#
_cell.length_a   1.000
_cell.length_b   1.000
_cell.length_c   1.000
_cell.angle_alpha   90.00
_cell.angle_beta   90.00
_cell.angle_gamma   90.00
#
_symmetry.space_group_name_H-M   'P 1'
#
loop_
_entity.id
_entity.type
_entity.pdbx_description
1 polymer ?
#
loop_
_entity_poly.entity_id
_entity_poly.type
_entity_poly.pdbx_seq_one_letter_code
_entity_poly.pdbx_strand_id
1 'polypeptide(L)'
;AYEPQTCNGGDFDADPQTPGVQDAVLPTGAAAQCEYAGVFDLSGNLKEWTDDPRDGLVAVRGGGYETNLPPGLTCDQIDDLKDPGLRHPAVGFRCCR
;
A
#
# COMPACT_ATOMS: atom_id res chain seq x y z
N ALA A 1 -2.51 17.90 4.17
CA ALA A 1 -1.68 17.37 5.27
C ALA A 1 -1.76 15.84 5.23
N TYR A 2 -0.85 15.13 5.89
CA TYR A 2 -0.97 13.67 6.05
C TYR A 2 -2.08 13.35 7.05
N GLU A 3 -2.94 12.39 6.72
CA GLU A 3 -4.09 11.97 7.53
C GLU A 3 -4.04 10.45 7.78
N PRO A 4 -3.53 9.99 8.94
CA PRO A 4 -3.12 8.60 9.17
C PRO A 4 -4.26 7.58 9.08
N GLN A 5 -5.51 7.99 9.32
CA GLN A 5 -6.68 7.11 9.29
C GLN A 5 -7.43 7.14 7.95
N THR A 6 -6.88 7.82 6.93
CA THR A 6 -7.53 7.90 5.61
C THR A 6 -7.29 6.61 4.82
N CYS A 7 -6.02 6.20 4.74
CA CYS A 7 -5.58 5.01 4.03
C CYS A 7 -4.94 4.00 4.94
N ASN A 8 -5.00 2.73 4.51
CA ASN A 8 -4.50 1.60 5.28
C ASN A 8 -2.97 1.53 5.25
N GLY A 9 -2.31 2.52 5.86
CA GLY A 9 -0.88 2.49 6.18
C GLY A 9 -0.63 1.98 7.60
N GLY A 10 0.61 1.99 8.06
CA GLY A 10 1.00 1.44 9.37
C GLY A 10 0.45 2.18 10.59
N ASP A 11 -0.20 3.34 10.39
CA ASP A 11 -0.91 4.04 11.45
C ASP A 11 -2.41 3.68 11.50
N PHE A 12 -2.94 2.99 10.49
CA PHE A 12 -4.38 2.74 10.33
C PHE A 12 -4.87 1.67 11.31
N ASP A 13 -5.84 2.03 12.14
CA ASP A 13 -6.43 1.10 13.11
C ASP A 13 -7.53 0.25 12.43
N ALA A 14 -7.16 -0.94 11.99
CA ALA A 14 -8.07 -1.87 11.32
C ALA A 14 -9.10 -2.52 12.26
N ASP A 15 -8.86 -2.54 13.57
CA ASP A 15 -9.79 -3.05 14.58
C ASP A 15 -9.77 -2.20 15.86
N PRO A 16 -10.60 -1.14 15.93
CA PRO A 16 -10.62 -0.22 17.05
C PRO A 16 -11.12 -0.84 18.37
N GLN A 17 -11.56 -2.11 18.35
CA GLN A 17 -11.90 -2.86 19.57
C GLN A 17 -10.69 -3.58 20.18
N THR A 18 -9.59 -3.72 19.43
CA THR A 18 -8.36 -4.36 19.88
C THR A 18 -7.32 -3.30 20.22
N PRO A 19 -6.69 -3.33 21.42
CA PRO A 19 -5.66 -2.35 21.78
C PRO A 19 -4.46 -2.35 20.83
N GLY A 20 -4.04 -1.16 20.40
CA GLY A 20 -2.91 -0.95 19.49
C GLY A 20 -3.37 -0.69 18.06
N VAL A 21 -2.41 -0.59 17.13
CA VAL A 21 -2.70 -0.54 15.69
C VAL A 21 -2.55 -1.96 15.14
N GLN A 22 -3.54 -2.42 14.36
CA GLN A 22 -3.49 -3.73 13.72
C GLN A 22 -3.05 -3.59 12.26
N ASP A 23 -1.80 -3.99 12.00
CA ASP A 23 -1.21 -4.12 10.67
C ASP A 23 -1.90 -5.25 9.88
N ALA A 24 -3.03 -4.95 9.26
CA ALA A 24 -3.87 -5.93 8.59
C ALA A 24 -4.32 -5.48 7.19
N VAL A 25 -4.43 -6.44 6.28
CA VAL A 25 -5.07 -6.24 4.98
C VAL A 25 -6.56 -6.00 5.18
N LEU A 26 -7.09 -4.94 4.57
CA LEU A 26 -8.51 -4.66 4.55
C LEU A 26 -9.17 -5.26 3.29
N PRO A 27 -10.47 -5.60 3.36
CA PRO A 27 -11.25 -5.88 2.16
C PRO A 27 -11.15 -4.74 1.15
N THR A 28 -11.06 -5.06 -0.14
CA THR A 28 -11.00 -4.06 -1.23
C THR A 28 -12.11 -3.03 -1.10
N GLY A 29 -11.76 -1.75 -1.20
CA GLY A 29 -12.68 -0.62 -1.09
C GLY A 29 -13.14 -0.28 0.32
N ALA A 30 -12.66 -0.96 1.37
CA ALA A 30 -12.99 -0.62 2.76
C ALA A 30 -12.48 0.78 3.15
N ALA A 31 -11.29 1.16 2.65
CA ALA A 31 -10.76 2.52 2.78
C ALA A 31 -11.24 3.39 1.60
N ALA A 32 -12.54 3.70 1.57
CA ALA A 32 -13.19 4.35 0.42
C ALA A 32 -12.64 5.73 0.04
N GLN A 33 -11.88 6.38 0.93
CA GLN A 33 -11.21 7.67 0.67
C GLN A 33 -9.88 7.51 -0.09
N CYS A 34 -9.34 6.28 -0.18
CA CYS A 34 -8.08 5.98 -0.87
C CYS A 34 -8.35 5.67 -2.33
N GLU A 35 -8.88 6.66 -3.00
CA GLU A 35 -9.41 6.56 -4.34
C GLU A 35 -8.83 7.66 -5.22
N TYR A 36 -8.58 7.30 -6.48
CA TYR A 36 -8.33 8.27 -7.53
C TYR A 36 -8.91 7.77 -8.85
N ALA A 37 -9.72 8.61 -9.50
CA ALA A 37 -10.35 8.34 -10.80
C ALA A 37 -11.14 7.01 -10.88
N GLY A 38 -11.86 6.66 -9.82
CA GLY A 38 -12.65 5.45 -9.63
C GLY A 38 -11.85 4.22 -9.19
N VAL A 39 -10.55 4.37 -8.92
CA VAL A 39 -9.67 3.27 -8.55
C VAL A 39 -9.36 3.34 -7.04
N PHE A 40 -9.85 2.34 -6.31
CA PHE A 40 -9.68 2.22 -4.86
C PHE A 40 -8.38 1.50 -4.49
N ASP A 41 -7.93 1.74 -3.27
CA ASP A 41 -6.77 1.11 -2.64
C ASP A 41 -5.46 1.39 -3.39
N LEU A 42 -5.30 2.61 -3.92
CA LEU A 42 -4.06 3.05 -4.59
C LEU A 42 -2.97 3.50 -3.60
N SER A 43 -3.34 3.76 -2.35
CA SER A 43 -2.45 4.13 -1.26
C SER A 43 -2.78 3.28 -0.03
N GLY A 44 -1.76 2.64 0.53
CA GLY A 44 -1.91 1.67 1.62
C GLY A 44 -2.53 0.35 1.16
N ASN A 45 -2.94 -0.44 2.14
CA ASN A 45 -3.44 -1.81 2.00
C ASN A 45 -2.36 -2.77 1.51
N LEU A 46 -2.08 -2.81 0.21
CA LEU A 46 -1.03 -3.64 -0.36
C LEU A 46 -0.17 -2.81 -1.29
N LYS A 47 1.14 -3.06 -1.22
CA LYS A 47 2.04 -2.61 -2.27
C LYS A 47 1.72 -3.36 -3.55
N GLU A 48 1.74 -2.68 -4.67
CA GLU A 48 1.40 -3.29 -5.96
C GLU A 48 2.64 -3.44 -6.82
N TRP A 49 2.89 -4.65 -7.31
CA TRP A 49 3.89 -4.89 -8.35
C TRP A 49 3.62 -4.04 -9.59
N THR A 50 4.68 -3.47 -10.13
CA THR A 50 4.65 -2.74 -11.42
C THR A 50 5.37 -3.53 -12.51
N ASP A 51 5.26 -3.05 -13.75
CA ASP A 51 6.00 -3.53 -14.92
C ASP A 51 7.28 -2.71 -15.20
N ASP A 52 7.82 -2.01 -14.18
CA ASP A 52 9.00 -1.12 -14.26
C ASP A 52 10.24 -1.77 -13.61
N PRO A 53 11.02 -2.59 -14.35
CA PRO A 53 12.26 -3.18 -13.86
C PRO A 53 13.43 -2.19 -13.87
N ARG A 54 14.25 -2.22 -12.81
CA ARG A 54 15.46 -1.38 -12.64
C ARG A 54 16.59 -2.21 -12.04
N ASP A 55 17.70 -2.36 -12.78
CA ASP A 55 18.90 -3.08 -12.34
C ASP A 55 18.64 -4.49 -11.74
N GLY A 56 17.69 -5.23 -12.33
CA GLY A 56 17.31 -6.57 -11.89
C GLY A 56 16.29 -6.63 -10.75
N LEU A 57 15.85 -5.48 -10.24
CA LEU A 57 14.76 -5.34 -9.28
C LEU A 57 13.50 -4.83 -9.99
N VAL A 58 12.34 -4.94 -9.34
CA VAL A 58 11.06 -4.43 -9.84
C VAL A 58 10.45 -3.49 -8.79
N ALA A 59 9.95 -2.35 -9.24
CA ALA A 59 9.30 -1.40 -8.34
C ALA A 59 7.94 -1.91 -7.85
N VAL A 60 7.66 -1.65 -6.58
CA VAL A 60 6.32 -1.74 -5.99
C VAL A 60 5.84 -0.34 -5.62
N ARG A 61 4.53 -0.08 -5.68
CA ARG A 61 3.94 1.25 -5.45
C ARG A 61 2.78 1.21 -4.46
N GLY A 62 2.36 2.39 -3.99
CA GLY A 62 1.17 2.60 -3.15
C GLY A 62 1.41 2.44 -1.64
N GLY A 63 2.44 1.72 -1.23
CA GLY A 63 2.61 1.36 0.18
C GLY A 63 1.60 0.31 0.63
N GLY A 64 1.78 -0.24 1.82
CA GLY A 64 0.94 -1.30 2.38
C GLY A 64 0.56 -1.01 3.83
N TYR A 65 -0.26 -1.89 4.42
CA TYR A 65 -0.69 -1.82 5.82
C TYR A 65 0.48 -1.75 6.81
N GLU A 66 1.69 -2.15 6.42
CA GLU A 66 2.92 -2.12 7.21
C GLU A 66 3.76 -0.84 7.01
N THR A 67 3.28 0.10 6.18
CA THR A 67 4.05 1.30 5.79
C THR A 67 3.89 2.41 6.82
N ASN A 68 4.89 2.53 7.69
CA ASN A 68 4.92 3.46 8.83
C ASN A 68 5.47 4.86 8.52
N LEU A 69 5.95 5.09 7.29
CA LEU A 69 6.51 6.38 6.89
C LEU A 69 5.56 7.04 5.88
N PRO A 70 5.02 8.23 6.16
CA PRO A 70 4.10 8.92 5.25
C PRO A 70 4.58 9.04 3.80
N PRO A 71 5.88 9.31 3.52
CA PRO A 71 6.38 9.32 2.15
C PRO A 71 6.16 8.00 1.40
N GLY A 72 6.15 6.85 2.09
CA GLY A 72 5.93 5.54 1.48
C GLY A 72 4.50 5.29 1.00
N LEU A 73 3.55 6.16 1.36
CA LEU A 73 2.14 6.12 0.95
C LEU A 73 1.83 7.16 -0.14
N THR A 74 2.81 7.94 -0.60
CA THR A 74 2.58 8.97 -1.63
C THR A 74 2.89 8.45 -3.03
N CYS A 75 2.37 9.15 -4.04
CA CYS A 75 2.67 8.85 -5.45
C CYS A 75 4.16 9.04 -5.80
N ASP A 76 4.87 9.85 -5.03
CA ASP A 76 6.28 10.18 -5.26
C ASP A 76 7.23 9.06 -4.80
N GLN A 77 6.73 8.06 -4.06
CA GLN A 77 7.51 6.89 -3.71
C GLN A 77 7.74 6.01 -4.93
N ILE A 78 8.93 6.14 -5.53
CA ILE A 78 9.31 5.41 -6.75
C ILE A 78 10.46 4.42 -6.56
N ASP A 79 11.11 4.44 -5.40
CA ASP A 79 12.33 3.68 -5.10
C ASP A 79 12.11 2.51 -4.15
N ASP A 80 10.87 2.06 -3.99
CA ASP A 80 10.60 0.78 -3.30
C ASP A 80 10.81 -0.37 -4.29
N LEU A 81 12.08 -0.80 -4.42
CA LEU A 81 12.53 -1.83 -5.36
C LEU A 81 12.65 -3.19 -4.65
N LYS A 82 12.14 -4.25 -5.27
CA LYS A 82 12.14 -5.61 -4.73
C LYS A 82 12.72 -6.62 -5.71
N ASP A 83 13.26 -7.71 -5.17
CA ASP A 83 13.62 -8.88 -5.97
C ASP A 83 12.34 -9.47 -6.63
N PRO A 84 12.34 -9.79 -7.94
CA PRO A 84 11.15 -10.32 -8.62
C PRO A 84 10.64 -11.66 -8.05
N GLY A 85 11.50 -12.41 -7.38
CA GLY A 85 11.20 -13.65 -6.67
C GLY A 85 10.57 -13.44 -5.30
N LEU A 86 10.52 -12.20 -4.78
CA LEU A 86 9.93 -11.91 -3.47
C LEU A 86 8.47 -12.35 -3.42
N ARG A 87 8.11 -13.03 -2.34
CA ARG A 87 6.72 -13.34 -1.98
C ARG A 87 6.50 -12.83 -0.57
N HIS A 88 5.63 -11.84 -0.43
CA HIS A 88 5.37 -11.18 0.85
C HIS A 88 3.88 -10.87 0.97
N PRO A 89 3.24 -11.10 2.13
CA PRO A 89 1.80 -10.86 2.31
C PRO A 89 1.34 -9.42 2.01
N ALA A 90 2.24 -8.45 2.19
CA ALA A 90 1.98 -7.05 1.91
C ALA A 90 2.20 -6.61 0.45
N VAL A 91 2.53 -7.54 -0.46
CA VAL A 91 2.73 -7.22 -1.88
C VAL A 91 1.73 -8.01 -2.73
N GLY A 92 0.85 -7.28 -3.40
CA GLY A 92 -0.16 -7.77 -4.32
C GLY A 92 0.09 -7.31 -5.75
N PHE A 93 -0.97 -7.33 -6.55
CA PHE A 93 -0.96 -6.86 -7.93
C PHE A 93 -2.31 -6.25 -8.29
N ARG A 94 -2.31 -5.38 -9.30
CA ARG A 94 -3.51 -4.85 -9.93
C ARG A 94 -3.42 -5.04 -11.43
N CYS A 95 -4.48 -5.59 -12.01
CA CYS A 95 -4.58 -5.72 -13.46
C CYS A 95 -4.79 -4.34 -14.11
N CYS A 96 -4.05 -4.05 -15.16
CA CYS A 96 -4.23 -2.87 -16.02
C CYS A 96 -4.49 -3.31 -17.48
N ARG A 97 -5.17 -2.46 -18.26
CA ARG A 97 -5.42 -2.67 -19.69
C ARG A 97 -5.47 -1.34 -20.44
#